data_AF-X5PR41-F1
#
_entry.id   AF-X5PR41-F1
#
_cell.length_a   1.000
_cell.length_b   1.000
_cell.length_c   1.000
_cell.angle_alpha   90.00
_cell.angle_beta   90.00
_cell.angle_gamma   90.00
#
_symmetry.space_group_name_H-M   'P 1'
#
loop_
_entity.id
_entity.type
_entity.pdbx_description
1 polymer ?
#
loop_
_entity_poly.entity_id
_entity_poly.type
_entity_poly.pdbx_seq_one_letter_code
_entity_poly.pdbx_strand_id
1 'polypeptide(L)'
;MRICGTKLTHDGAIALVEDGRLVFCDDQEKRHNDPRYQSIDNLDAIVAALAEQRLDPCDVDQFVIDGGDGEDESQFQVGRDQATASFVVPLGKMNPCP
;
A
#
# COMPACT_ATOMS: atom_id res chain seq x y z
N MET A 1 -9.71 -15.53 1.25
CA MET A 1 -9.54 -14.15 1.72
C MET A 1 -8.32 -13.55 1.05
N ARG A 2 -8.51 -12.44 0.34
CA ARG A 2 -7.49 -11.69 -0.40
C ARG A 2 -7.26 -10.35 0.27
N ILE A 3 -6.04 -10.16 0.77
CA ILE A 3 -5.63 -8.93 1.47
C ILE A 3 -4.55 -8.25 0.63
N CYS A 4 -4.79 -7.00 0.23
CA CYS A 4 -3.80 -6.17 -0.44
C CYS A 4 -3.15 -5.24 0.57
N GLY A 5 -1.94 -5.58 1.00
CA GLY A 5 -1.09 -4.72 1.83
C GLY A 5 -0.36 -3.71 0.97
N THR A 6 -0.37 -2.45 1.36
CA THR A 6 0.30 -1.36 0.64
C THR A 6 1.12 -0.52 1.60
N LYS A 7 2.42 -0.43 1.34
CA LYS A 7 3.32 0.54 1.98
C LYS A 7 3.47 1.72 1.05
N LEU A 8 3.03 2.90 1.50
CA LEU A 8 3.00 4.10 0.66
C LEU A 8 4.30 4.90 0.73
N THR A 9 5.01 4.79 1.85
CA THR A 9 6.12 5.66 2.21
C THR A 9 7.45 5.05 1.76
N HIS A 10 8.55 5.31 2.47
CA HIS A 10 9.90 4.85 2.16
C HIS A 10 9.96 3.37 1.78
N ASP A 11 10.48 3.03 0.59
CA ASP A 11 10.40 1.68 0.01
C ASP A 11 8.95 1.23 -0.19
N GLY A 12 8.22 2.01 -0.98
CA GLY A 12 6.83 1.75 -1.30
C GLY A 12 6.67 0.38 -1.94
N ALA A 13 5.65 -0.35 -1.50
CA ALA A 13 5.43 -1.72 -1.92
C ALA A 13 3.95 -2.10 -1.94
N ILE A 14 3.57 -2.99 -2.85
CA ILE A 14 2.23 -3.57 -2.94
C ILE A 14 2.37 -5.09 -2.84
N ALA A 15 1.65 -5.73 -1.93
CA ALA A 15 1.65 -7.17 -1.77
C ALA A 15 0.23 -7.71 -1.62
N LEU A 16 -0.06 -8.80 -2.33
CA LEU A 16 -1.32 -9.52 -2.16
C LEU A 16 -1.07 -10.85 -1.46
N VAL A 17 -1.84 -11.09 -0.40
CA VAL A 17 -1.90 -12.36 0.32
C VAL A 17 -3.27 -12.99 0.08
N GLU A 18 -3.29 -14.23 -0.40
CA GLU A 18 -4.49 -15.05 -0.59
C GLU A 18 -4.43 -16.25 0.35
N ASP A 19 -5.40 -16.36 1.25
CA ASP A 19 -5.54 -17.48 2.20
C ASP A 19 -4.24 -17.77 2.99
N GLY A 20 -3.57 -16.71 3.41
CA GLY A 20 -2.31 -16.77 4.17
C GLY A 20 -1.07 -17.01 3.32
N ARG A 21 -1.18 -17.05 1.99
CA ARG A 21 -0.06 -17.21 1.07
C ARG A 21 0.21 -15.93 0.27
N LEU A 22 1.48 -15.54 0.19
CA LEU A 22 1.91 -14.44 -0.68
C LEU A 22 1.71 -14.83 -2.16
N VAL A 23 0.90 -14.05 -2.87
CA VAL A 23 0.65 -14.20 -4.32
C VAL A 23 1.71 -13.42 -5.09
N PHE A 24 1.89 -12.14 -4.75
CA PHE A 24 2.93 -11.29 -5.30
C PHE A 24 3.34 -10.21 -4.30
N CYS A 25 4.51 -9.63 -4.53
CA CYS A 25 5.01 -8.46 -3.83
C CYS A 25 5.86 -7.65 -4.79
N ASP A 26 5.47 -6.39 -4.98
CA ASP A 26 6.13 -5.47 -5.86
C ASP A 26 6.69 -4.30 -5.06
N ASP A 27 8.02 -4.23 -4.98
CA ASP A 27 8.72 -3.09 -4.40
C ASP A 27 9.03 -2.08 -5.51
N GLN A 28 8.70 -0.80 -5.28
CA GLN A 28 8.86 0.25 -6.29
C GLN A 28 10.32 0.41 -6.74
N GLU A 29 11.29 0.37 -5.81
CA GLU A 29 12.72 0.47 -6.17
C GLU A 29 13.21 -0.67 -7.08
N LYS A 30 12.51 -1.83 -7.08
CA LYS A 30 12.88 -2.97 -7.92
C LYS A 30 12.24 -2.90 -9.30
N ARG A 31 11.15 -2.14 -9.45
CA ARG A 31 10.53 -1.93 -10.76
C ARG A 31 11.44 -1.07 -11.62
N HIS A 32 11.67 -1.52 -12.84
CA HIS A 32 12.46 -0.80 -13.86
C HIS A 32 13.83 -0.28 -13.41
N ASN A 33 14.39 -0.84 -12.32
CA ASN A 33 15.59 -0.32 -11.66
C ASN A 33 15.43 1.18 -11.28
N ASP A 34 14.28 1.51 -10.72
CA ASP A 34 13.97 2.84 -10.19
C ASP A 34 14.90 3.18 -9.00
N PRO A 35 15.00 4.47 -8.63
CA PRO A 35 15.81 4.87 -7.48
C PRO A 35 15.41 4.15 -6.20
N ARG A 36 16.37 4.01 -5.27
CA ARG A 36 16.07 3.50 -3.93
C ARG A 36 15.07 4.38 -3.20
N TYR A 37 14.31 3.77 -2.29
CA TYR A 37 13.40 4.46 -1.37
C TYR A 37 12.21 5.15 -2.05
N GLN A 38 11.86 4.73 -3.27
CA GLN A 38 10.70 5.24 -4.00
C GLN A 38 9.40 4.99 -3.23
N SER A 39 8.61 6.04 -3.05
CA SER A 39 7.26 5.98 -2.47
C SER A 39 6.20 5.58 -3.52
N ILE A 40 4.97 5.33 -3.05
CA ILE A 40 3.78 5.21 -3.89
C ILE A 40 2.90 6.44 -3.65
N ASP A 41 3.05 7.45 -4.51
CA ASP A 41 2.31 8.71 -4.38
C ASP A 41 0.94 8.68 -5.09
N ASN A 42 0.76 7.74 -6.04
CA ASN A 42 -0.50 7.53 -6.74
C ASN A 42 -1.01 6.10 -6.53
N LEU A 43 -2.21 5.97 -5.97
CA LEU A 43 -2.86 4.68 -5.71
C LEU A 43 -3.26 3.92 -6.98
N ASP A 44 -3.23 4.55 -8.17
CA ASP A 44 -3.36 3.83 -9.45
C ASP A 44 -2.30 2.74 -9.62
N ALA A 45 -1.15 2.86 -8.93
CA ALA A 45 -0.12 1.82 -8.89
C ALA A 45 -0.65 0.50 -8.32
N ILE A 46 -1.61 0.53 -7.38
CA ILE A 46 -2.26 -0.67 -6.84
C ILE A 46 -3.09 -1.34 -7.93
N VAL A 47 -3.87 -0.56 -8.68
CA VAL A 47 -4.70 -1.07 -9.78
C VAL A 47 -3.82 -1.69 -10.87
N ALA A 48 -2.70 -1.05 -11.22
CA ALA A 48 -1.75 -1.59 -12.18
C ALA A 48 -1.12 -2.91 -11.71
N ALA A 49 -0.67 -2.98 -10.45
CA ALA A 49 -0.08 -4.19 -9.88
C ALA A 49 -1.07 -5.37 -9.86
N LEU A 50 -2.34 -5.13 -9.49
CA LEU A 50 -3.39 -6.16 -9.53
C LEU A 50 -3.68 -6.61 -10.98
N ALA A 51 -3.76 -5.66 -11.91
CA ALA A 51 -4.02 -5.95 -13.32
C ALA A 51 -2.90 -6.80 -13.96
N GLU A 52 -1.63 -6.59 -13.58
CA GLU A 52 -0.51 -7.45 -14.01
C GLU A 52 -0.70 -8.91 -13.58
N GLN A 53 -1.37 -9.14 -12.46
CA GLN A 53 -1.76 -10.47 -11.96
C GLN A 53 -3.14 -10.93 -12.45
N ARG A 54 -3.79 -10.16 -13.33
CA ARG A 54 -5.14 -10.41 -13.86
C ARG A 54 -6.22 -10.42 -12.77
N LEU A 55 -6.07 -9.58 -11.77
CA LEU A 55 -7.03 -9.36 -10.70
C LEU A 55 -7.68 -7.99 -10.84
N ASP A 56 -8.97 -7.90 -10.53
CA ASP A 56 -9.69 -6.64 -10.39
C ASP A 56 -9.61 -6.16 -8.92
N PRO A 57 -9.55 -4.85 -8.63
CA PRO A 57 -9.66 -4.36 -7.25
C PRO A 57 -10.90 -4.88 -6.49
N CYS A 58 -11.99 -5.20 -7.18
CA CYS A 58 -13.19 -5.80 -6.59
C CYS A 58 -13.00 -7.26 -6.16
N ASP A 59 -11.93 -7.92 -6.59
CA ASP A 59 -11.56 -9.27 -6.14
C ASP A 59 -10.83 -9.26 -4.79
N VAL A 60 -10.45 -8.09 -4.28
CA VAL A 60 -9.73 -7.91 -3.01
C VAL A 60 -10.73 -7.70 -1.86
N ASP A 61 -10.66 -8.56 -0.84
CA ASP A 61 -11.56 -8.47 0.32
C ASP A 61 -11.19 -7.32 1.26
N GLN A 62 -9.90 -7.00 1.37
CA GLN A 62 -9.40 -5.98 2.27
C GLN A 62 -8.14 -5.30 1.74
N PHE A 63 -8.13 -3.96 1.78
CA PHE A 63 -6.91 -3.16 1.61
C PHE A 63 -6.38 -2.77 2.98
N VAL A 64 -5.08 -2.95 3.18
CA VAL A 64 -4.35 -2.55 4.40
C VAL A 64 -3.27 -1.57 3.98
N ILE A 65 -3.32 -0.37 4.52
CA ILE A 65 -2.32 0.66 4.26
C ILE A 65 -1.37 0.68 5.46
N ASP A 66 -0.08 0.52 5.19
CA ASP A 66 0.98 0.76 6.18
C ASP A 66 0.96 2.25 6.53
N GLY A 67 1.11 2.53 7.83
CA GLY A 67 1.20 3.88 8.35
C GLY A 67 2.63 4.30 8.74
N GLY A 68 3.65 3.61 8.24
CA GLY A 68 5.03 3.89 8.60
C GLY A 68 5.60 5.10 7.85
N ASP A 69 5.14 6.31 8.11
CA ASP A 69 5.74 7.55 7.59
C ASP A 69 6.87 8.11 8.49
N GLY A 70 7.06 7.52 9.67
CA GLY A 70 8.03 7.97 10.67
C GLY A 70 7.47 9.02 11.64
N GLU A 71 6.20 9.40 11.48
CA GLU A 71 5.48 10.33 12.33
C GLU A 71 4.69 9.59 13.42
N ASP A 72 4.18 10.34 14.39
CA ASP A 72 3.33 9.79 15.47
C ASP A 72 1.89 9.50 14.97
N GLU A 73 1.45 10.19 13.92
CA GLU A 73 0.09 10.13 13.36
C GLU A 73 0.17 10.29 11.84
N SER A 74 -0.50 9.41 11.09
CA SER A 74 -0.72 9.62 9.64
C SER A 74 -2.11 10.17 9.38
N GLN A 75 -2.22 11.05 8.37
CA GLN A 75 -3.50 11.52 7.85
C GLN A 75 -3.69 11.08 6.41
N PHE A 76 -4.83 10.45 6.13
CA PHE A 76 -5.24 10.11 4.76
C PHE A 76 -6.64 10.61 4.46
N GLN A 77 -6.84 11.05 3.23
CA GLN A 77 -8.14 11.46 2.71
C GLN A 77 -8.68 10.36 1.78
N VAL A 78 -9.84 9.83 2.11
CA VAL A 78 -10.56 8.85 1.29
C VAL A 78 -11.70 9.57 0.60
N GLY A 79 -11.63 9.67 -0.73
CA GLY A 79 -12.66 10.29 -1.55
C GLY A 79 -13.54 9.27 -2.27
N ARG A 80 -14.84 9.55 -2.39
CA ARG A 80 -15.71 8.98 -3.43
C ARG A 80 -16.48 10.12 -4.09
N ASP A 81 -16.21 10.35 -5.38
CA ASP A 81 -16.74 11.48 -6.16
C ASP A 81 -16.52 12.85 -5.47
N GLN A 82 -17.56 13.42 -4.86
CA GLN A 82 -17.52 14.72 -4.16
C GLN A 82 -17.48 14.61 -2.63
N ALA A 83 -17.44 13.40 -2.08
CA ALA A 83 -17.39 13.19 -0.63
C ALA A 83 -15.98 12.74 -0.22
N THR A 84 -15.34 13.48 0.67
CA THR A 84 -14.05 13.12 1.26
C THR A 84 -14.21 12.87 2.75
N ALA A 85 -13.67 11.74 3.22
CA ALA A 85 -13.52 11.43 4.62
C ALA A 85 -12.04 11.55 4.97
N SER A 86 -11.72 12.33 6.00
CA SER A 86 -10.36 12.43 6.53
C SER A 86 -10.24 11.51 7.74
N PHE A 87 -9.23 10.65 7.71
CA PHE A 87 -8.89 9.77 8.82
C PHE A 87 -7.52 10.16 9.37
N VAL A 88 -7.44 10.28 10.69
CA VAL A 88 -6.17 10.35 11.43
C VAL A 88 -6.03 9.02 12.12
N VAL A 89 -4.92 8.34 11.88
CA VAL A 89 -4.67 6.99 12.39
C VAL A 89 -3.44 7.05 13.31
N PRO A 90 -3.57 6.72 14.61
CA PRO A 90 -2.44 6.70 15.52
C PRO A 90 -1.48 5.59 15.10
N LEU A 91 -0.22 5.97 14.90
CA LEU A 91 0.81 5.07 14.45
C LEU A 91 1.51 4.45 15.65
N GLY A 92 1.46 3.13 15.75
CA GLY A 92 2.38 2.42 16.61
C GLY A 92 3.80 2.60 16.06
N LYS A 93 4.69 3.27 16.81
CA LYS A 93 6.10 3.38 16.44
C LYS A 93 6.67 1.98 16.19
N MET A 94 6.92 1.63 14.93
CA MET A 94 7.84 0.56 14.63
C MET A 94 9.23 1.09 14.94
N ASN A 95 9.81 0.63 16.05
CA ASN A 95 11.21 0.89 16.33
C ASN A 95 12.03 0.44 15.12
N PRO A 96 12.95 1.27 14.60
CA PRO A 96 13.81 0.84 13.51
C PRO A 96 14.55 -0.44 13.92
N CYS A 97 14.61 -1.40 13.00
CA CYS A 97 15.45 -2.58 13.17
C CYS A 97 16.90 -2.12 13.38
N PRO A 98 17.64 -2.63 14.39
CA PRO A 98 19.01 -2.21 14.67
C PRO A 98 19.97 -2.46 13.50
#